data_AF-A0A2W4WR47-F1
#
_entry.id   AF-A0A2W4WR47-F1
#
_cell.length_a   1.000
_cell.length_b   1.000
_cell.length_c   1.000
_cell.angle_alpha   90.00
_cell.angle_beta   90.00
_cell.angle_gamma   90.00
#
_symmetry.space_group_name_H-M   'P 1'
#
loop_
_entity.id
_entity.type
_entity.pdbx_description
1 polymer ?
#
loop_
_entity_poly.entity_id
_entity_poly.type
_entity_poly.pdbx_seq_one_letter_code
_entity_poly.pdbx_strand_id
1 'polypeptide(L)' 'MILLLETALKNAEVAVESAPYSFSLATVGIVGFIAATVIGSIAWYNSKRPVGWENKERPDIVPDIEK' A
#
# COMPACT_ATOMS: atom_id res chain seq x y z
N MET A 1 -7.87 25.45 -38.50
CA MET A 1 -6.58 25.47 -37.74
C MET A 1 -6.81 25.75 -36.26
N ILE A 2 -7.60 26.78 -35.89
CA ILE A 2 -7.93 27.11 -34.49
C ILE A 2 -8.65 25.96 -33.75
N LEU A 3 -9.67 25.34 -34.36
CA LEU A 3 -10.40 24.20 -33.77
C LEU A 3 -9.48 23.00 -33.44
N LEU A 4 -8.44 22.80 -34.23
CA LEU A 4 -7.48 21.70 -34.06
C LEU A 4 -6.55 21.99 -32.87
N LEU A 5 -6.19 23.26 -32.67
CA LEU A 5 -5.41 23.72 -31.52
C LEU A 5 -6.22 23.64 -30.22
N GLU A 6 -7.49 24.04 -30.24
CA GLU A 6 -8.40 23.91 -29.09
C GLU A 6 -8.63 22.45 -28.70
N THR A 7 -8.80 21.57 -29.70
CA THR A 7 -8.96 20.13 -29.47
C THR A 7 -7.68 19.51 -28.89
N ALA A 8 -6.52 19.89 -29.42
CA ALA A 8 -5.23 19.42 -28.90
C ALA A 8 -5.00 19.87 -27.45
N LEU A 9 -5.36 21.11 -27.13
CA LEU A 9 -5.17 21.68 -25.79
C LEU A 9 -6.13 21.04 -24.77
N LYS A 10 -7.40 20.82 -25.15
CA LYS A 10 -8.38 20.11 -24.32
C LYS A 10 -7.98 18.64 -24.07
N ASN A 11 -7.45 17.95 -25.07
CA ASN A 11 -6.97 16.57 -24.91
C ASN A 11 -5.71 16.49 -24.03
N ALA A 12 -4.83 17.49 -24.10
CA ALA A 12 -3.66 17.58 -23.23
C ALA A 12 -4.07 17.81 -21.77
N GLU A 13 -5.09 18.63 -21.51
CA GLU A 13 -5.64 18.87 -20.17
C GLU A 13 -6.28 17.59 -19.59
N VAL A 14 -7.08 16.87 -20.39
CA VAL A 14 -7.69 15.58 -19.99
C VAL A 14 -6.64 14.50 -19.68
N ALA A 15 -5.52 14.49 -20.41
CA ALA A 15 -4.42 13.55 -20.16
C ALA A 15 -3.68 13.82 -18.83
N VAL A 16 -3.66 15.07 -18.37
CA VAL A 16 -3.05 15.47 -17.09
C VAL A 16 -4.00 15.21 -15.91
N GLU A 17 -5.31 15.29 -16.13
CA GLU A 17 -6.32 15.20 -15.06
C GLU A 17 -6.83 13.77 -14.78
N SER A 18 -6.66 12.82 -15.71
CA SER A 18 -7.24 11.47 -15.62
C SER A 18 -6.22 10.38 -15.32
N ALA A 19 -5.62 10.38 -14.12
CA ALA A 19 -5.16 9.12 -13.57
C ALA A 19 -6.39 8.19 -13.45
N PRO A 20 -6.43 7.01 -14.11
CA PRO A 20 -7.62 6.18 -14.10
C PRO A 20 -7.97 5.83 -12.66
N TYR A 21 -9.20 6.12 -12.23
CA TYR A 21 -9.65 5.89 -10.86
C TYR A 21 -9.36 4.46 -10.37
N SER A 22 -9.47 3.47 -11.26
CA SER A 22 -9.11 2.08 -11.01
C SER A 22 -7.63 1.89 -10.63
N PHE A 23 -6.72 2.65 -11.24
CA PHE A 23 -5.29 2.62 -10.90
C PHE A 23 -5.05 3.18 -9.50
N SER A 24 -5.71 4.29 -9.15
CA SER A 24 -5.63 4.86 -7.80
C SER A 24 -6.16 3.89 -6.74
N LEU A 25 -7.32 3.27 -6.98
CA LEU A 25 -7.89 2.25 -6.09
C LEU A 25 -6.98 1.04 -5.93
N ALA A 26 -6.45 0.51 -7.04
CA ALA A 26 -5.52 -0.61 -7.01
C ALA A 26 -4.26 -0.26 -6.21
N THR A 27 -3.72 0.95 -6.41
CA THR A 27 -2.52 1.42 -5.72
C THR A 27 -2.76 1.51 -4.21
N VAL A 28 -3.82 2.19 -3.77
CA VAL A 28 -4.13 2.32 -2.34
C VAL A 28 -4.44 0.95 -1.72
N GLY A 29 -5.17 0.08 -2.43
CA GLY A 29 -5.48 -1.27 -1.98
C GLY A 29 -4.23 -2.12 -1.76
N ILE A 30 -3.30 -2.14 -2.72
CA ILE A 30 -2.06 -2.91 -2.63
C ILE A 30 -1.16 -2.36 -1.52
N VAL A 31 -0.92 -1.05 -1.51
CA VAL A 31 -0.04 -0.41 -0.51
C VAL A 31 -0.63 -0.59 0.90
N GLY A 32 -1.93 -0.37 1.06
CA GLY A 32 -2.64 -0.56 2.33
C GLY A 32 -2.59 -2.01 2.81
N PHE A 33 -2.78 -2.97 1.91
CA PHE A 33 -2.69 -4.40 2.25
C PHE A 33 -1.27 -4.80 2.68
N ILE A 34 -0.24 -4.34 1.98
CA ILE A 34 1.17 -4.58 2.35
C ILE A 34 1.45 -3.96 3.72
N ALA A 35 1.05 -2.71 3.94
CA ALA A 35 1.22 -2.05 5.24
C ALA A 35 0.52 -2.82 6.37
N ALA A 36 -0.73 -3.24 6.16
CA ALA A 36 -1.51 -3.98 7.15
C ALA A 36 -0.90 -5.35 7.47
N THR A 37 -0.46 -6.11 6.46
CA THR A 37 0.16 -7.42 6.65
C THR A 37 1.52 -7.33 7.33
N VAL A 38 2.35 -6.34 6.95
CA VAL A 38 3.65 -6.11 7.59
C VAL A 38 3.46 -5.70 9.05
N ILE A 39 2.68 -4.64 9.32
CA ILE A 39 2.48 -4.13 10.69
C ILE A 39 1.79 -5.19 11.56
N GLY A 40 0.75 -5.85 11.04
CA GLY A 40 0.04 -6.91 11.75
C GLY A 40 0.95 -8.09 12.10
N SER A 41 1.83 -8.50 11.18
CA SER A 41 2.80 -9.57 11.45
C SER A 41 3.80 -9.15 12.53
N ILE A 42 4.36 -7.94 12.44
CA ILE A 42 5.31 -7.43 13.43
C ILE A 42 4.64 -7.36 14.82
N ALA A 43 3.41 -6.86 14.90
CA ALA A 43 2.66 -6.77 16.14
C ALA A 43 2.35 -8.15 16.74
N TRP A 44 1.94 -9.12 15.91
CA TRP A 44 1.64 -10.48 16.36
C TRP A 44 2.87 -11.18 16.93
N TYR A 45 4.00 -11.10 16.21
CA TYR A 45 5.25 -11.75 16.62
C TYR A 45 5.92 -11.11 17.85
N ASN A 46 5.66 -9.83 18.13
CA ASN A 46 6.10 -9.15 19.37
C ASN A 46 5.03 -9.19 20.49
N SER A 47 3.88 -9.83 20.24
CA SER A 47 2.83 -10.02 21.24
C SER A 47 3.13 -11.20 22.18
N LYS A 48 2.29 -11.39 23.21
CA LYS A 48 2.40 -12.55 24.09
C LYS A 48 2.17 -13.83 23.28
N ARG A 49 3.06 -14.81 23.43
CA ARG A 49 2.95 -16.10 22.74
C ARG A 49 1.70 -16.85 23.18
N PRO A 50 0.97 -17.50 22.25
CA PRO A 50 -0.18 -18.33 22.59
C PRO A 50 0.28 -19.64 23.26
N VAL A 51 -0.67 -20.34 23.88
CA VAL A 51 -0.40 -21.58 24.60
C VAL A 51 0.20 -22.64 23.68
N GLY A 52 1.30 -23.29 24.12
CA GLY A 52 2.02 -24.31 23.36
C GLY A 52 3.10 -23.77 22.41
N TRP A 53 3.27 -22.43 22.35
CA TRP A 53 4.27 -21.74 21.54
C TRP A 53 5.30 -20.96 22.37
N GLU A 54 5.31 -21.13 23.68
CA GLU A 54 6.15 -20.39 24.63
C GLU A 54 7.65 -20.57 24.35
N ASN A 55 8.04 -21.76 23.89
CA ASN A 55 9.43 -22.12 23.60
C ASN A 55 9.83 -21.84 22.14
N LYS A 56 8.94 -21.29 21.31
CA LYS A 56 9.31 -20.88 19.95
C LYS A 56 10.04 -19.56 20.01
N GLU A 57 10.90 -19.30 19.03
CA GLU A 57 11.52 -18.01 18.85
C GLU A 57 10.76 -17.19 17.81
N ARG A 58 11.02 -15.89 17.76
CA ARG A 58 10.47 -15.02 16.73
C ARG A 58 11.34 -15.17 15.48
N PRO A 59 10.78 -15.13 14.25
CA PRO A 59 11.60 -15.12 13.04
C PRO A 59 12.53 -13.90 12.98
N ASP A 60 13.76 -14.06 12.49
CA ASP A 60 14.79 -13.02 12.45
C ASP A 60 14.41 -11.78 11.62
N ILE A 61 13.58 -11.97 10.58
CA ILE A 61 13.10 -10.91 9.69
C ILE A 61 12.23 -9.86 10.43
N VAL A 62 11.64 -10.23 11.56
CA VAL A 62 10.78 -9.32 12.32
C VAL A 62 11.69 -8.43 13.18
N PRO A 63 11.49 -7.11 13.24
CA PRO A 63 12.20 -6.27 14.20
C PRO A 63 11.63 -6.47 15.62
N ASP A 64 12.47 -6.27 16.64
CA ASP A 64 11.99 -6.13 18.01
C ASP A 64 11.38 -4.74 18.20
N ILE A 65 10.34 -4.65 19.03
CA ILE A 65 9.70 -3.39 19.38
C ILE A 65 9.84 -3.22 20.90
N GLU A 66 10.69 -2.30 21.31
CA GLU A 66 10.77 -1.84 22.69
C GLU A 66 9.44 -1.17 23.09
N LYS A 67 8.97 -1.46 24.30
CA LYS A 67 7.69 -0.95 24.83
C LYS A 67 7.86 0.35 25.59
#